data_AF-X1DNK6-F1
#
_entry.id   AF-X1DNK6-F1
#
_cell.length_a   1.000
_cell.length_b   1.000
_cell.length_c   1.000
_cell.angle_alpha   90.00
_cell.angle_beta   90.00
_cell.angle_gamma   90.00
#
_symmetry.space_group_name_H-M   'P 1'
#
loop_
_entity.id
_entity.type
_entity.pdbx_description
1 polymer ?
#
loop_
_entity_poly.entity_id
_entity_poly.type
_entity_poly.pdbx_seq_one_letter_code
_entity_poly.pdbx_strand_id
1 'polypeptide(L)'
;MKPWLLDILACPIDKHFPLDLYIFSYETNEEEFKKILNFFEKRDIDLIKKEKIIEIHEEKGKIYIRDDIVIEKSLLDTYINLIISSIKEVNYIHDKSSLKLSK
;
A
#
# COMPACT_ATOMS: atom_id res chain seq x y z
N MET A 1 7.44 -8.99 8.48
CA MET A 1 6.01 -8.75 8.72
C MET A 1 5.44 -7.93 7.57
N LYS A 2 4.24 -8.24 7.09
CA LYS A 2 3.59 -7.51 6.00
C LYS A 2 2.90 -6.24 6.54
N PRO A 3 3.06 -5.05 5.92
CA PRO A 3 2.53 -3.79 6.48
C PRO A 3 1.02 -3.76 6.70
N TRP A 4 0.22 -4.42 5.86
CA TRP A 4 -1.24 -4.51 6.01
C TRP A 4 -1.72 -5.31 7.23
N LEU A 5 -0.80 -5.93 7.99
CA LEU A 5 -1.16 -6.55 9.27
C LEU A 5 -1.42 -5.51 10.36
N LEU A 6 -0.97 -4.26 10.20
CA LEU A 6 -1.23 -3.19 11.16
C LEU A 6 -2.73 -2.94 11.36
N ASP A 7 -3.51 -3.04 10.29
CA ASP A 7 -4.96 -2.86 10.32
C ASP A 7 -5.67 -3.97 11.10
N ILE A 8 -5.12 -5.19 11.05
CA ILE A 8 -5.65 -6.37 11.76
C ILE A 8 -5.24 -6.34 13.24
N LEU A 9 -4.05 -5.82 13.54
CA LEU A 9 -3.51 -5.76 14.90
C LEU A 9 -4.03 -4.57 15.70
N ALA A 10 -4.64 -3.57 15.05
CA ALA A 10 -5.24 -2.45 15.73
C ALA A 10 -6.36 -2.92 16.67
N CYS A 11 -6.27 -2.55 17.96
CA CYS A 11 -7.25 -2.95 18.96
C CYS A 11 -8.63 -2.33 18.62
N PRO A 12 -9.68 -3.15 18.44
CA PRO A 12 -11.01 -2.63 18.08
C PRO A 12 -11.69 -1.86 19.22
N ILE A 13 -11.19 -1.98 20.45
CA ILE A 13 -11.75 -1.34 21.66
C ILE A 13 -11.04 -0.01 21.93
N ASP A 14 -9.71 0.05 21.75
CA ASP A 14 -8.89 1.18 22.21
C ASP A 14 -8.74 2.31 21.17
N LYS A 15 -9.30 2.17 19.96
CA LYS A 15 -9.44 3.22 18.92
C LYS A 15 -8.16 3.95 18.45
N HIS A 16 -6.98 3.55 18.89
CA HIS A 16 -5.74 4.16 18.41
C HIS A 16 -5.37 3.52 17.06
N PHE A 17 -5.87 4.14 16.00
CA PHE A 17 -5.54 3.83 14.62
C PHE A 17 -5.07 5.10 13.91
N PRO A 18 -4.04 5.03 13.05
CA PRO A 18 -3.20 3.86 12.75
C PRO A 18 -2.15 3.57 13.85
N LEU A 19 -1.59 2.36 13.85
CA LEU A 19 -0.51 1.96 14.74
C LEU A 19 0.85 2.48 14.24
N ASP A 20 1.74 2.89 15.15
CA ASP A 20 3.13 3.18 14.81
C ASP A 20 3.92 1.89 14.59
N LEU A 21 4.51 1.74 13.39
CA LEU A 21 5.38 0.61 13.03
C LEU A 21 6.84 1.04 13.01
N TYR A 22 7.67 0.40 13.83
CA TYR A 22 9.12 0.58 13.81
C TYR A 22 9.80 -0.64 13.16
N ILE A 23 10.50 -0.42 12.04
CA ILE A 23 11.19 -1.48 11.30
C ILE A 23 12.68 -1.46 11.66
N PHE A 24 13.17 -2.53 12.28
CA PHE A 24 14.59 -2.65 12.68
C PHE A 24 15.44 -3.50 11.73
N SER A 25 14.80 -4.34 10.92
CA SER A 25 15.45 -5.18 9.91
C SER A 25 14.41 -5.68 8.93
N TYR A 26 14.82 -5.92 7.69
CA TYR A 26 14.01 -6.60 6.69
C TYR A 26 14.46 -8.04 6.54
N GLU A 27 13.51 -8.94 6.30
CA GLU A 27 13.81 -10.33 5.92
C GLU A 27 14.26 -10.41 4.45
N THR A 28 13.73 -9.52 3.61
CA THR A 28 14.06 -9.38 2.19
C THR A 28 15.48 -8.87 2.01
N ASN A 29 16.22 -9.50 1.09
CA ASN A 29 17.59 -9.10 0.78
C ASN A 29 17.66 -7.81 -0.06
N GLU A 30 18.83 -7.16 -0.06
CA GLU A 30 19.03 -5.88 -0.77
C GLU A 30 18.83 -5.99 -2.30
N GLU A 31 19.16 -7.13 -2.90
CA GLU A 31 19.02 -7.33 -4.35
C GLU A 31 17.55 -7.33 -4.79
N GLU A 32 16.67 -7.93 -3.99
CA GLU A 32 15.22 -7.92 -4.21
C GLU A 32 14.66 -6.50 -4.08
N PHE A 33 15.10 -5.73 -3.08
CA PHE A 33 14.76 -4.30 -2.99
C PHE A 33 15.17 -3.53 -4.24
N LYS A 34 16.38 -3.73 -4.74
CA LYS A 34 16.87 -3.07 -5.95
C LYS A 34 16.02 -3.41 -7.18
N LYS A 35 15.57 -4.66 -7.33
CA LYS A 35 14.68 -5.05 -8.44
C LYS A 35 13.35 -4.30 -8.39
N ILE A 36 12.76 -4.21 -7.19
CA ILE A 36 11.50 -3.49 -6.97
C ILE A 36 11.69 -1.99 -7.28
N LEU A 37 12.74 -1.36 -6.73
CA LEU A 37 13.04 0.05 -6.97
C LEU A 37 13.27 0.35 -8.46
N ASN A 38 14.03 -0.50 -9.15
CA ASN A 38 14.27 -0.35 -10.59
C ASN A 38 12.98 -0.44 -11.42
N PHE A 39 12.02 -1.27 -11.02
CA PHE A 39 10.71 -1.34 -11.67
C PHE A 39 9.93 -0.02 -11.47
N PHE A 40 9.91 0.50 -10.23
CA PHE A 40 9.27 1.78 -9.92
C PHE A 40 9.91 2.96 -10.66
N GLU A 41 11.24 3.05 -10.70
CA GLU A 41 11.96 4.15 -11.37
C GLU A 41 11.72 4.18 -12.87
N LYS A 42 11.70 3.01 -13.51
CA LYS A 42 11.47 2.91 -14.95
C LYS A 42 10.04 3.25 -15.36
N ARG A 43 9.09 3.28 -14.40
CA ARG A 43 7.66 3.55 -14.62
C ARG A 43 7.18 2.90 -15.90
N ASP A 44 7.44 1.61 -16.05
CA ASP A 44 7.07 0.89 -17.26
C ASP A 44 5.55 0.73 -17.30
N ILE A 45 4.89 1.76 -17.83
CA ILE A 45 3.44 1.89 -17.91
C ILE A 45 2.84 0.72 -18.70
N ASP A 46 3.58 0.14 -19.64
CA ASP A 46 3.12 -0.98 -20.44
C ASP A 46 3.10 -2.28 -19.64
N LEU A 47 4.04 -2.48 -18.70
CA LEU A 47 3.96 -3.56 -17.70
C LEU A 47 2.81 -3.34 -16.72
N ILE A 48 2.66 -2.13 -16.18
CA ILE A 48 1.58 -1.79 -15.23
C ILE A 48 0.20 -2.02 -15.85
N LYS A 49 -0.01 -1.64 -17.12
CA LYS A 49 -1.26 -1.87 -17.85
C LYS A 49 -1.55 -3.36 -18.09
N LYS A 50 -0.51 -4.18 -18.28
CA LYS A 50 -0.67 -5.63 -18.49
C LYS A 50 -1.18 -6.36 -17.26
N GLU A 51 -0.84 -5.88 -16.06
CA GLU A 51 -1.26 -6.51 -14.81
C GLU A 51 -2.73 -6.28 -14.46
N LYS A 52 -3.45 -5.43 -15.21
CA LYS A 52 -4.90 -5.14 -15.00
C LYS A 52 -5.22 -4.85 -13.52
N ILE A 53 -4.38 -4.03 -12.90
CA ILE A 53 -4.44 -3.73 -11.46
C ILE A 53 -5.73 -2.99 -11.08
N ILE A 54 -6.33 -2.24 -12.02
CA ILE A 54 -7.50 -1.39 -11.77
C ILE A 54 -8.66 -1.85 -12.67
N GLU A 55 -9.79 -2.15 -12.04
CA GLU A 55 -11.08 -2.43 -12.67
C GLU A 55 -11.94 -1.15 -12.67
N ILE A 56 -12.43 -0.75 -13.85
CA ILE A 56 -13.29 0.43 -14.02
C ILE A 56 -14.66 -0.03 -14.51
N HIS A 57 -15.71 0.40 -13.81
CA HIS A 57 -17.10 0.10 -14.14
C HIS A 57 -17.89 1.38 -14.33
N GLU A 58 -18.68 1.47 -15.39
CA GLU A 58 -19.58 2.59 -15.63
C GLU A 58 -21.03 2.13 -15.44
N GLU A 59 -21.72 2.73 -14.47
CA GLU A 59 -23.10 2.40 -14.15
C GLU A 59 -23.92 3.70 -14.05
N LYS A 60 -24.94 3.86 -14.92
CA LYS A 60 -25.89 4.99 -14.90
C LYS A 60 -25.20 6.37 -14.91
N GLY A 61 -24.12 6.53 -15.68
CA GLY A 61 -23.34 7.77 -15.79
C GLY A 61 -22.42 8.06 -14.60
N LYS A 62 -22.20 7.09 -13.71
CA LYS A 62 -21.23 7.16 -12.61
C LYS A 62 -20.10 6.17 -12.84
N ILE A 63 -18.88 6.60 -12.51
CA ILE A 63 -17.66 5.80 -12.61
C ILE A 63 -17.38 5.16 -11.25
N TYR A 64 -17.23 3.84 -11.26
CA TYR A 64 -16.83 3.03 -10.13
C TYR A 64 -15.47 2.40 -10.40
N ILE A 65 -14.62 2.37 -9.37
CA ILE A 65 -13.27 1.84 -9.44
C ILE A 65 -13.08 0.81 -8.34
N ARG A 66 -12.32 -0.24 -8.67
CA ARG A 66 -11.90 -1.30 -7.76
C ARG A 66 -10.46 -1.70 -8.08
N ASP A 67 -9.68 -2.00 -7.05
CA ASP A 67 -8.37 -2.63 -7.16
C ASP A 67 -8.11 -3.50 -5.92
N ASP A 68 -6.88 -3.99 -5.75
CA ASP A 68 -6.49 -4.82 -4.61
C ASP A 68 -6.44 -4.04 -3.28
N ILE A 69 -6.39 -2.71 -3.30
CA ILE A 69 -6.40 -1.85 -2.11
C ILE A 69 -7.84 -1.52 -1.72
N VAL A 70 -8.67 -1.15 -2.70
CA VAL A 70 -10.08 -0.81 -2.56
C VAL A 70 -10.90 -1.99 -3.10
N ILE A 71 -11.05 -3.01 -2.25
CA ILE A 71 -11.64 -4.32 -2.56
C ILE A 71 -13.09 -4.19 -3.04
N GLU A 72 -13.86 -3.27 -2.45
CA GLU A 72 -15.24 -2.98 -2.85
C GLU A 72 -15.27 -1.92 -3.94
N LYS A 73 -16.11 -2.13 -4.97
CA LYS A 73 -16.31 -1.12 -6.01
C LYS A 73 -16.81 0.19 -5.38
N SER A 74 -16.10 1.27 -5.61
CA SER A 74 -16.38 2.56 -4.99
C SER A 74 -16.43 3.67 -6.04
N LEU A 75 -17.17 4.74 -5.75
CA LEU A 75 -17.20 5.91 -6.64
C LEU A 75 -15.80 6.50 -6.78
N LEU A 76 -15.47 7.06 -7.94
CA LEU A 76 -14.16 7.68 -8.20
C LEU A 76 -13.69 8.59 -7.05
N ASP A 77 -14.55 9.50 -6.57
CA ASP A 77 -14.18 10.41 -5.48
C ASP A 77 -13.89 9.67 -4.16
N THR A 78 -14.69 8.64 -3.85
CA THR A 78 -14.46 7.79 -2.68
C THR A 78 -13.18 7.00 -2.81
N TYR A 79 -12.94 6.39 -3.98
CA TYR A 79 -11.74 5.63 -4.29
C TYR A 79 -10.47 6.47 -4.07
N ILE A 80 -10.41 7.67 -4.67
CA ILE A 80 -9.26 8.57 -4.51
C ILE A 80 -9.03 8.94 -3.04
N ASN A 81 -10.10 9.22 -2.29
CA ASN A 81 -9.98 9.51 -0.86
C ASN A 81 -9.47 8.31 -0.04
N LEU A 82 -9.89 7.09 -0.37
CA LEU A 82 -9.40 5.87 0.27
C LEU A 82 -7.91 5.65 -0.02
N ILE A 83 -7.48 5.80 -1.28
CA ILE A 83 -6.06 5.71 -1.66
C ILE A 83 -5.22 6.75 -0.90
N ILE A 84 -5.69 8.00 -0.81
CA ILE A 84 -5.01 9.04 -0.05
C ILE A 84 -4.91 8.66 1.44
N SER A 85 -5.95 8.04 2.00
CA SER A 85 -5.93 7.56 3.39
C SER A 85 -4.85 6.50 3.58
N SER A 86 -4.81 5.48 2.72
CA SER A 86 -3.81 4.41 2.79
C SER A 86 -2.38 4.94 2.60
N ILE A 87 -2.16 5.94 1.76
CA ILE A 87 -0.84 6.60 1.63
C ILE A 87 -0.48 7.33 2.93
N LYS A 88 -1.43 7.95 3.62
CA LYS A 88 -1.18 8.65 4.89
C LYS A 88 -0.80 7.71 6.02
N GLU A 89 -1.24 6.46 6.01
CA GLU A 89 -0.85 5.44 6.99
C GLU A 89 0.66 5.16 6.95
N VAL A 90 1.30 5.31 5.79
CA VAL A 90 2.76 5.18 5.64
C VAL A 90 3.51 6.18 6.52
N ASN A 91 2.91 7.32 6.90
CA ASN A 91 3.56 8.29 7.80
C ASN A 91 3.82 7.74 9.21
N TYR A 92 3.12 6.66 9.60
CA TYR A 92 3.29 5.98 10.89
C TYR A 92 4.28 4.83 10.79
N ILE A 93 4.95 4.66 9.64
CA ILE A 93 6.01 3.69 9.44
C ILE A 93 7.36 4.38 9.61
N HIS A 94 8.12 3.90 10.58
CA HIS A 94 9.45 4.39 10.93
C HIS A 94 10.50 3.34 10.60
N ASP A 95 11.22 3.55 9.49
CA ASP A 95 12.36 2.72 9.14
C ASP A 95 13.59 3.10 9.98
N LYS A 96 14.07 2.13 10.77
CA LYS A 96 15.27 2.19 11.60
C LYS A 96 16.26 1.07 11.23
N SER A 97 16.07 0.41 10.10
CA SER A 97 16.86 -0.75 9.65
C SER A 97 18.33 -0.44 9.35
N SER A 98 18.68 0.83 9.12
CA SER A 98 20.06 1.30 8.96
C SER A 98 20.94 1.10 10.21
N LEU A 99 20.34 0.80 11.38
CA LEU A 99 21.03 0.54 12.64
C LEU A 99 21.67 -0.86 12.70
N LYS A 100 22.60 -1.24 11.81
CA LYS A 100 23.53 -2.41 11.95
C LYS A 100 22.95 -3.75 12.51
N LEU A 101 21.65 -3.95 12.53
CA LEU A 101 20.94 -5.09 13.12
C LEU A 101 20.30 -5.97 12.04
N SER A 102 20.33 -5.52 10.78
CA SER A 102 19.99 -6.37 9.65
C SER A 102 21.03 -7.48 9.53
N LYS A 103 20.61 -8.70 9.85
CA LYS A 103 21.36 -9.92 9.55
C LYS A 103 21.16 -10.32 8.09
#